data_AF-A0A6M4M8X3-F1
#
_entry.id   AF-A0A6M4M8X3-F1
#
_cell.length_a   1.000
_cell.length_b   1.000
_cell.length_c   1.000
_cell.angle_alpha   90.00
_cell.angle_beta   90.00
_cell.angle_gamma   90.00
#
_symmetry.space_group_name_H-M   'P 1'
#
loop_
_entity.id
_entity.type
_entity.pdbx_description
1 polymer ?
#
loop_
_entity_poly.entity_id
_entity_poly.type
_entity_poly.pdbx_seq_one_letter_code
_entity_poly.pdbx_strand_id
1 'polypeptide(L)'
;MKHINVIQGSAEWLALRKDFFTASEAPMMMGAHKNISRNQLLDAKKGWTTIVDDYLQKLFDAGHAAEEAARPIAEKKLFEELYPVTGSAEVEGLPLLASFDGITLLEEVCFEHKIFNKTLAENVLNDVLEPHYYWQLEQQLLVSGADKVFFVTSDGTENRWQEMYYESVPERREQLIKGWMQFADDLENHVPEAKSEKVAAEPVRDLPAIRYEMNGLALSSNLDAYKAAANELVEISKQPLESDQDFANAEARQKVFTKAEKDISDICDRVLGEVGSIDAFVKDLRFISEQIRQARLSEGKQVKARKEEIRKEIYYAAMNEIGDAEQEAGRKVNAILPRLSIDVVGAMKGKRTIDSLKDAADGEVAKAKIEIANYRDAAMQNMLVIADNREFDFLFNDWAQIAFKAADDFKALVTARIAEHKEREAKREEEQRARIRAEEEAKARREAEAKAAKEKAELEAQQRAEQQQREAEETAQRQQQSSSVKEEANEPEAQETQTQTASTPQRVELSQVGSTGTTTRKLGMMEVNAVVSFVAWAKHEDAALADKLDALYQQYIEQREVA
;
A
#
# COMPACT_ATOMS: atom_id res chain seq x y z
N MET A 1 12.64 28.89 14.69
CA MET A 1 13.49 28.52 13.50
C MET A 1 14.92 29.03 13.58
N LYS A 2 15.79 28.66 12.60
CA LYS A 2 17.05 29.39 12.32
C LYS A 2 16.82 30.44 11.23
N HIS A 3 16.95 31.72 11.57
CA HIS A 3 16.86 32.83 10.62
C HIS A 3 18.03 32.81 9.62
N ILE A 4 17.77 33.18 8.37
CA ILE A 4 18.78 33.44 7.34
C ILE A 4 18.58 34.86 6.83
N ASN A 5 19.63 35.69 6.98
CA ASN A 5 19.63 37.09 6.57
C ASN A 5 19.84 37.23 5.05
N VAL A 6 18.77 36.97 4.29
CA VAL A 6 18.68 37.21 2.84
C VAL A 6 17.40 37.97 2.52
N ILE A 7 17.47 38.90 1.57
CA ILE A 7 16.31 39.65 1.09
C ILE A 7 15.50 38.73 0.16
N GLN A 8 14.18 38.59 0.38
CA GLN A 8 13.36 37.75 -0.48
C GLN A 8 13.36 38.29 -1.93
N GLY A 9 13.39 37.40 -2.92
CA GLY A 9 13.56 37.77 -4.34
C GLY A 9 14.98 38.20 -4.77
N SER A 10 15.95 38.31 -3.84
CA SER A 10 17.36 38.61 -4.20
C SER A 10 18.05 37.45 -4.91
N ALA A 11 19.19 37.73 -5.57
CA ALA A 11 20.00 36.70 -6.20
C ALA A 11 20.57 35.70 -5.18
N GLU A 12 20.90 36.18 -3.98
CA GLU A 12 21.37 35.41 -2.84
C GLU A 12 20.28 34.46 -2.32
N TRP A 13 19.03 34.93 -2.25
CA TRP A 13 17.87 34.12 -1.90
C TRP A 13 17.56 33.07 -3.00
N LEU A 14 17.61 33.46 -4.27
CA LEU A 14 17.43 32.53 -5.39
C LEU A 14 18.53 31.46 -5.47
N ALA A 15 19.76 31.78 -5.04
CA ALA A 15 20.85 30.81 -4.90
C ALA A 15 20.59 29.84 -3.72
N LEU A 16 20.32 30.37 -2.53
CA LEU A 16 20.00 29.59 -1.32
C LEU A 16 18.88 28.57 -1.56
N ARG A 17 17.85 28.94 -2.33
CA ARG A 17 16.72 28.07 -2.67
C ARG A 17 17.08 26.86 -3.54
N LYS A 18 18.28 26.76 -4.10
CA LYS A 18 18.72 25.56 -4.85
C LYS A 18 19.14 24.44 -3.91
N ASP A 19 19.84 24.79 -2.84
CA ASP A 19 20.47 23.84 -1.90
C ASP A 19 19.53 23.38 -0.78
N PHE A 20 18.29 23.89 -0.76
CA PHE A 20 17.25 23.60 0.24
C PHE A 20 15.94 23.17 -0.41
N PHE A 21 15.11 22.43 0.34
CA PHE A 21 13.72 22.14 -0.03
C PHE A 21 12.80 23.23 0.55
N THR A 22 12.05 23.95 -0.28
CA THR A 22 11.34 25.17 0.16
C THR A 22 9.82 24.97 0.31
N ALA A 23 9.20 25.64 1.28
CA ALA A 23 7.76 25.56 1.53
C ALA A 23 6.91 25.86 0.27
N SER A 24 7.29 26.87 -0.51
CA SER A 24 6.62 27.21 -1.78
C SER A 24 6.68 26.11 -2.86
N GLU A 25 7.65 25.18 -2.77
CA GLU A 25 7.85 24.08 -3.71
C GLU A 25 7.22 22.77 -3.21
N ALA A 26 6.86 22.66 -1.93
CA ALA A 26 6.16 21.51 -1.36
C ALA A 26 4.92 21.05 -2.15
N PRO A 27 3.99 21.94 -2.61
CA PRO A 27 2.88 21.49 -3.45
C PRO A 27 3.32 21.00 -4.83
N MET A 28 4.48 21.42 -5.36
CA MET A 28 5.01 20.90 -6.63
C MET A 28 5.59 19.50 -6.43
N MET A 29 6.38 19.31 -5.37
CA MET A 29 6.92 18.03 -4.93
C MET A 29 5.81 16.97 -4.72
N MET A 30 4.69 17.37 -4.08
CA MET A 30 3.52 16.51 -3.84
C MET A 30 2.59 16.35 -5.05
N GLY A 31 2.95 16.87 -6.24
CA GLY A 31 2.12 16.78 -7.46
C GLY A 31 0.78 17.54 -7.40
N ALA A 32 0.65 18.49 -6.47
CA ALA A 32 -0.57 19.22 -6.14
C ALA A 32 -0.61 20.67 -6.69
N HIS A 33 0.51 21.18 -7.21
CA HIS A 33 0.63 22.56 -7.67
C HIS A 33 0.02 22.75 -9.07
N LYS A 34 -0.80 23.80 -9.23
CA LYS A 34 -1.68 23.95 -10.41
C LYS A 34 -0.97 24.25 -11.73
N ASN A 35 0.22 24.84 -11.69
CA ASN A 35 0.90 25.42 -12.86
C ASN A 35 2.30 24.85 -13.14
N ILE A 36 2.89 24.12 -12.19
CA ILE A 36 4.27 23.61 -12.24
C ILE A 36 4.24 22.18 -11.71
N SER A 37 4.84 21.27 -12.47
CA SER A 37 4.81 19.83 -12.26
C SER A 37 5.90 19.34 -11.30
N ARG A 38 5.81 18.09 -10.82
CA ARG A 38 6.84 17.49 -9.96
C ARG A 38 8.16 17.34 -10.71
N ASN A 39 8.09 16.83 -11.95
CA ASN A 39 9.27 16.66 -12.80
C ASN A 39 9.91 18.01 -13.17
N GLN A 40 9.10 19.06 -13.38
CA GLN A 40 9.60 20.41 -13.61
C GLN A 40 10.38 20.97 -12.41
N LEU A 41 10.02 20.60 -11.17
CA LEU A 41 10.82 20.94 -9.99
C LEU A 41 12.14 20.14 -9.94
N LEU A 42 12.13 18.85 -10.31
CA LEU A 42 13.36 18.04 -10.39
C LEU A 42 14.35 18.64 -11.42
N ASP A 43 13.86 19.06 -12.59
CA ASP A 43 14.67 19.75 -13.61
C ASP A 43 15.24 21.08 -13.08
N ALA A 44 14.44 21.86 -12.35
CA ALA A 44 14.86 23.13 -11.77
C ALA A 44 15.97 22.95 -10.72
N LYS A 45 15.85 21.94 -9.85
CA LYS A 45 16.86 21.61 -8.83
C LYS A 45 18.15 21.05 -9.44
N LYS A 46 18.07 20.32 -10.56
CA LYS A 46 19.25 19.97 -11.39
C LYS A 46 19.81 21.15 -12.21
N GLY A 47 19.19 22.33 -12.13
CA GLY A 47 19.66 23.56 -12.79
C GLY A 47 19.32 23.70 -14.28
N TRP A 48 18.42 22.86 -14.81
CA TRP A 48 18.12 22.79 -16.26
C TRP A 48 17.03 23.76 -16.72
N THR A 49 16.29 24.44 -15.84
CA THR A 49 15.29 25.43 -16.27
C THR A 49 15.01 26.48 -15.21
N THR A 50 14.79 27.73 -15.63
CA THR A 50 13.98 28.68 -14.86
C THR A 50 12.51 28.29 -15.06
N ILE A 51 11.86 27.75 -14.02
CA ILE A 51 10.43 27.35 -14.04
C ILE A 51 9.45 28.54 -13.98
N VAL A 52 9.98 29.76 -13.92
CA VAL A 52 9.24 31.02 -13.89
C VAL A 52 9.41 31.68 -15.26
N ASP A 53 8.33 31.79 -16.02
CA ASP A 53 8.31 32.57 -17.26
C ASP A 53 7.88 34.02 -17.01
N ASP A 54 7.96 34.83 -18.06
CA ASP A 54 7.56 36.23 -18.10
C ASP A 54 6.13 36.51 -17.60
N TYR A 55 5.25 35.52 -17.58
CA TYR A 55 3.87 35.63 -17.10
C TYR A 55 3.77 35.24 -15.62
N LEU A 56 4.43 34.15 -15.19
CA LEU A 56 4.54 33.79 -13.77
C LEU A 56 5.26 34.87 -12.97
N GLN A 57 6.33 35.47 -13.49
CA GLN A 57 7.04 36.55 -12.80
C GLN A 57 6.12 37.74 -12.53
N LYS A 58 5.37 38.21 -13.54
CA LYS A 58 4.40 39.31 -13.39
C LYS A 58 3.27 38.97 -12.41
N LEU A 59 2.91 37.69 -12.29
CA LEU A 59 1.93 37.21 -11.30
C LEU A 59 2.51 37.22 -9.88
N PHE A 60 3.80 36.88 -9.70
CA PHE A 60 4.50 36.98 -8.42
C PHE A 60 4.72 38.45 -8.01
N ASP A 61 5.14 39.32 -8.93
CA ASP A 61 5.30 40.76 -8.69
C ASP A 61 3.98 41.40 -8.22
N ALA A 62 2.85 41.03 -8.84
CA ALA A 62 1.52 41.45 -8.42
C ALA A 62 1.06 40.81 -7.10
N GLY A 63 1.59 39.63 -6.75
CA GLY A 63 1.41 38.99 -5.44
C GLY A 63 2.09 39.77 -4.33
N HIS A 64 3.41 39.98 -4.42
CA HIS A 64 4.19 40.74 -3.44
C HIS A 64 3.63 42.15 -3.21
N ALA A 65 3.18 42.84 -4.27
CA ALA A 65 2.57 44.16 -4.14
C ALA A 65 1.21 44.15 -3.40
N ALA A 66 0.43 43.06 -3.49
CA ALA A 66 -0.80 42.89 -2.74
C ALA A 66 -0.54 42.44 -1.28
N GLU A 67 0.51 41.64 -1.07
CA GLU A 67 1.02 41.18 0.23
C GLU A 67 1.59 42.33 1.07
N GLU A 68 2.43 43.19 0.49
CA GLU A 68 2.97 44.40 1.13
C GLU A 68 1.83 45.35 1.58
N ALA A 69 0.81 45.52 0.73
CA ALA A 69 -0.38 46.32 1.06
C ALA A 69 -1.30 45.63 2.10
N ALA A 70 -1.35 44.30 2.13
CA ALA A 70 -2.17 43.53 3.06
C ALA A 70 -1.56 43.44 4.47
N ARG A 71 -0.22 43.43 4.60
CA ARG A 71 0.48 43.29 5.89
C ARG A 71 -0.02 44.31 6.95
N PRO A 72 -0.08 45.63 6.71
CA PRO A 72 -0.61 46.60 7.69
C PRO A 72 -2.13 46.49 7.96
N ILE A 73 -2.84 45.60 7.29
CA ILE A 73 -4.24 45.23 7.59
C ILE A 73 -4.25 43.94 8.44
N ALA A 74 -3.38 42.97 8.12
CA ALA A 74 -3.18 41.76 8.91
C ALA A 74 -2.67 42.07 10.33
N GLU A 75 -1.70 42.97 10.49
CA GLU A 75 -1.16 43.39 11.80
C GLU A 75 -2.27 43.97 12.71
N LYS A 76 -3.17 44.78 12.15
CA LYS A 76 -4.33 45.34 12.89
C LYS A 76 -5.37 44.28 13.28
N LYS A 77 -5.43 43.17 12.57
CA LYS A 77 -6.35 42.04 12.81
C LYS A 77 -5.80 41.04 13.81
N LEU A 78 -4.48 40.82 13.80
CA LEU A 78 -3.75 40.04 14.80
C LEU A 78 -3.54 40.80 16.11
N PHE A 79 -3.48 42.14 16.05
CA PHE A 79 -3.01 43.03 17.12
C PHE A 79 -1.50 42.87 17.45
N GLU A 80 -0.72 42.38 16.47
CA GLU A 80 0.72 42.11 16.56
C GLU A 80 1.45 42.56 15.29
N GLU A 81 2.75 42.84 15.38
CA GLU A 81 3.61 43.23 14.24
C GLU A 81 4.10 42.00 13.45
N LEU A 82 4.19 42.11 12.12
CA LEU A 82 4.51 41.00 11.20
C LEU A 82 5.77 41.29 10.37
N TYR A 83 6.92 40.75 10.77
CA TYR A 83 8.16 40.91 10.01
C TYR A 83 8.35 39.82 8.95
N PRO A 84 8.75 40.16 7.71
CA PRO A 84 9.10 39.18 6.69
C PRO A 84 10.47 38.57 6.99
N VAL A 85 10.61 37.25 6.85
CA VAL A 85 11.86 36.53 7.16
C VAL A 85 12.01 35.26 6.33
N THR A 86 13.25 34.82 6.13
CA THR A 86 13.55 33.47 5.63
C THR A 86 14.12 32.63 6.77
N GLY A 87 13.42 31.55 7.11
CA GLY A 87 13.80 30.58 8.12
C GLY A 87 14.26 29.26 7.52
N SER A 88 15.07 28.53 8.28
CA SER A 88 15.54 27.18 7.97
C SER A 88 15.42 26.27 9.18
N ALA A 89 15.23 24.98 8.91
CA ALA A 89 15.26 23.89 9.88
C ALA A 89 15.85 22.64 9.22
N GLU A 90 16.56 21.82 9.99
CA GLU A 90 16.94 20.48 9.57
C GLU A 90 15.95 19.49 10.20
N VAL A 91 15.24 18.72 9.38
CA VAL A 91 14.20 17.78 9.83
C VAL A 91 14.46 16.43 9.19
N GLU A 92 14.78 15.41 10.00
CA GLU A 92 15.09 14.05 9.53
C GLU A 92 16.19 14.02 8.44
N GLY A 93 17.16 14.95 8.54
CA GLY A 93 18.27 15.13 7.59
C GLY A 93 17.92 16.00 6.36
N LEU A 94 16.67 16.42 6.20
CA LEU A 94 16.23 17.30 5.12
C LEU A 94 16.55 18.77 5.43
N PRO A 95 17.26 19.50 4.54
CA PRO A 95 17.47 20.95 4.68
C PRO A 95 16.20 21.70 4.24
N LEU A 96 15.29 21.94 5.19
CA LEU A 96 14.03 22.64 4.93
C LEU A 96 14.20 24.16 5.04
N LEU A 97 13.60 24.88 4.10
CA LEU A 97 13.53 26.34 4.06
C LEU A 97 12.09 26.80 4.01
N ALA A 98 11.77 27.88 4.71
CA ALA A 98 10.52 28.60 4.55
C ALA A 98 10.84 30.09 4.43
N SER A 99 10.28 30.72 3.40
CA SER A 99 10.13 32.17 3.38
C SER A 99 8.71 32.47 3.85
N PHE A 100 8.62 33.43 4.75
CA PHE A 100 7.39 33.85 5.39
C PHE A 100 7.07 35.24 4.90
N ASP A 101 5.84 35.44 4.42
CA ASP A 101 5.35 36.77 4.11
C ASP A 101 5.38 37.60 5.40
N GLY A 102 4.91 37.04 6.52
CA GLY A 102 5.23 37.56 7.84
C GLY A 102 5.27 36.47 8.92
N ILE A 103 5.82 36.82 10.07
CA ILE A 103 5.66 36.05 11.32
C ILE A 103 5.65 37.03 12.50
N THR A 104 4.96 36.69 13.59
CA THR A 104 4.96 37.51 14.81
C THR A 104 6.28 37.43 15.56
N LEU A 105 6.58 38.42 16.41
CA LEU A 105 7.90 38.58 17.07
C LEU A 105 8.33 37.36 17.90
N LEU A 106 7.39 36.60 18.45
CA LEU A 106 7.63 35.39 19.25
C LEU A 106 7.66 34.09 18.43
N GLU A 107 7.53 34.18 17.10
CA GLU A 107 7.38 33.05 16.16
C GLU A 107 6.11 32.19 16.39
N GLU A 108 5.10 32.72 17.09
CA GLU A 108 3.87 31.99 17.47
C GLU A 108 2.84 31.90 16.32
N VAL A 109 2.74 32.94 15.47
CA VAL A 109 1.81 32.98 14.33
C VAL A 109 2.52 33.40 13.04
N CYS A 110 2.43 32.55 12.02
CA CYS A 110 2.86 32.88 10.65
C CYS A 110 1.77 33.68 9.92
N PHE A 111 2.15 34.50 8.95
CA PHE A 111 1.27 35.15 7.99
C PHE A 111 1.62 34.70 6.58
N GLU A 112 0.59 34.37 5.80
CA GLU A 112 0.69 33.97 4.39
C GLU A 112 -0.41 34.65 3.58
N HIS A 113 -0.05 35.23 2.44
CA HIS A 113 -0.94 35.95 1.54
C HIS A 113 -1.04 35.28 0.16
N LYS A 114 -2.24 35.26 -0.41
CA LYS A 114 -2.46 34.92 -1.83
C LYS A 114 -3.37 35.95 -2.51
N ILE A 115 -3.01 36.38 -3.71
CA ILE A 115 -3.81 37.33 -4.51
C ILE A 115 -5.29 36.89 -4.65
N PHE A 116 -6.23 37.82 -4.49
CA PHE A 116 -7.67 37.53 -4.42
C PHE A 116 -8.19 36.74 -5.64
N ASN A 117 -8.66 35.53 -5.38
CA ASN A 117 -9.42 34.70 -6.32
C ASN A 117 -10.77 34.34 -5.68
N LYS A 118 -11.88 34.46 -6.42
CA LYS A 118 -13.23 34.19 -5.88
C LYS A 118 -13.38 32.80 -5.28
N THR A 119 -12.92 31.76 -5.98
CA THR A 119 -12.98 30.38 -5.50
C THR A 119 -12.06 30.16 -4.30
N LEU A 120 -10.91 30.84 -4.24
CA LEU A 120 -10.07 30.79 -3.03
C LEU A 120 -10.75 31.47 -1.84
N ALA A 121 -11.36 32.66 -2.04
CA ALA A 121 -12.08 33.36 -0.99
C ALA A 121 -13.32 32.56 -0.52
N GLU A 122 -14.08 31.95 -1.45
CA GLU A 122 -15.20 31.06 -1.12
C GLU A 122 -14.71 29.82 -0.34
N ASN A 123 -13.57 29.23 -0.71
CA ASN A 123 -12.98 28.09 0.02
C ASN A 123 -12.51 28.48 1.44
N VAL A 124 -11.76 29.58 1.58
CA VAL A 124 -11.25 30.10 2.86
C VAL A 124 -12.38 30.52 3.80
N LEU A 125 -13.47 31.10 3.28
CA LEU A 125 -14.68 31.44 4.05
C LEU A 125 -15.40 30.20 4.63
N ASN A 126 -15.11 29.00 4.13
CA ASN A 126 -15.66 27.73 4.61
C ASN A 126 -14.60 26.84 5.29
N ASP A 127 -13.45 27.40 5.67
CA ASP A 127 -12.29 26.70 6.26
C ASP A 127 -11.75 25.52 5.43
N VAL A 128 -11.96 25.54 4.11
CA VAL A 128 -11.46 24.53 3.16
C VAL A 128 -10.21 25.06 2.47
N LEU A 129 -9.09 24.33 2.54
CA LEU A 129 -7.91 24.60 1.71
C LEU A 129 -7.58 23.42 0.81
N GLU A 130 -7.23 23.74 -0.44
CA GLU A 130 -6.75 22.78 -1.42
C GLU A 130 -5.30 22.34 -1.11
N PRO A 131 -4.88 21.12 -1.52
CA PRO A 131 -3.50 20.65 -1.40
C PRO A 131 -2.47 21.60 -2.05
N HIS A 132 -2.89 22.35 -3.07
CA HIS A 132 -2.08 23.41 -3.70
C HIS A 132 -1.52 24.43 -2.70
N TYR A 133 -2.23 24.70 -1.60
CA TYR A 133 -1.83 25.68 -0.59
C TYR A 133 -1.34 25.00 0.70
N TYR A 134 -2.08 24.02 1.25
CA TYR A 134 -1.76 23.55 2.60
C TYR A 134 -0.39 22.87 2.73
N TRP A 135 0.19 22.30 1.67
CA TRP A 135 1.56 21.77 1.72
C TRP A 135 2.61 22.85 1.99
N GLN A 136 2.40 24.10 1.55
CA GLN A 136 3.25 25.23 1.91
C GLN A 136 3.09 25.58 3.39
N LEU A 137 1.85 25.60 3.90
CA LEU A 137 1.55 25.96 5.29
C LEU A 137 2.10 24.93 6.28
N GLU A 138 1.94 23.64 5.99
CA GLU A 138 2.55 22.56 6.78
C GLU A 138 4.07 22.71 6.88
N GLN A 139 4.76 23.05 5.78
CA GLN A 139 6.19 23.26 5.82
C GLN A 139 6.58 24.56 6.55
N GLN A 140 5.80 25.63 6.43
CA GLN A 140 6.02 26.86 7.20
C GLN A 140 5.93 26.61 8.69
N LEU A 141 4.90 25.89 9.17
CA LEU A 141 4.75 25.51 10.58
C LEU A 141 5.85 24.53 11.05
N LEU A 142 6.26 23.60 10.19
CA LEU A 142 7.37 22.67 10.47
C LEU A 142 8.73 23.37 10.56
N VAL A 143 8.96 24.44 9.80
CA VAL A 143 10.22 25.21 9.84
C VAL A 143 10.22 26.25 10.96
N SER A 144 9.13 27.00 11.17
CA SER A 144 9.03 28.01 12.23
C SER A 144 9.07 27.38 13.62
N GLY A 145 8.18 26.41 13.85
CA GLY A 145 7.74 25.98 15.18
C GLY A 145 6.47 26.69 15.67
N ALA A 146 5.84 27.51 14.83
CA ALA A 146 4.61 28.26 15.12
C ALA A 146 3.40 27.32 15.32
N ASP A 147 2.41 27.80 16.07
CA ASP A 147 1.15 27.05 16.30
C ASP A 147 0.28 27.02 15.03
N LYS A 148 0.21 28.15 14.31
CA LYS A 148 -0.75 28.36 13.22
C LYS A 148 -0.30 29.41 12.19
N VAL A 149 -0.88 29.33 10.99
CA VAL A 149 -0.76 30.36 9.95
C VAL A 149 -2.06 31.15 9.86
N PHE A 150 -1.98 32.47 9.95
CA PHE A 150 -3.02 33.39 9.52
C PHE A 150 -2.98 33.49 7.99
N PHE A 151 -3.84 32.72 7.32
CA PHE A 151 -3.88 32.63 5.86
C PHE A 151 -4.90 33.62 5.31
N VAL A 152 -4.45 34.52 4.43
CA VAL A 152 -5.27 35.59 3.85
C VAL A 152 -5.29 35.47 2.34
N THR A 153 -6.47 35.66 1.73
CA THR A 153 -6.56 36.02 0.32
C THR A 153 -7.14 37.41 0.13
N SER A 154 -6.37 38.31 -0.48
CA SER A 154 -6.83 39.67 -0.76
C SER A 154 -6.17 40.34 -1.97
N ASP A 155 -6.68 41.51 -2.35
CA ASP A 155 -6.11 42.39 -3.36
C ASP A 155 -5.23 43.51 -2.77
N GLY A 156 -4.81 43.35 -1.50
CA GLY A 156 -4.18 44.41 -0.72
C GLY A 156 -5.17 45.37 -0.05
N THR A 157 -6.49 45.13 -0.13
CA THR A 157 -7.51 45.98 0.48
C THR A 157 -8.52 45.21 1.34
N GLU A 158 -9.13 45.90 2.30
CA GLU A 158 -10.21 45.37 3.15
C GLU A 158 -11.49 45.02 2.35
N ASN A 159 -11.68 45.58 1.13
CA ASN A 159 -12.89 45.37 0.33
C ASN A 159 -12.98 44.00 -0.36
N ARG A 160 -11.82 43.36 -0.58
CA ARG A 160 -11.72 42.01 -1.15
C ARG A 160 -10.80 41.18 -0.28
N TRP A 161 -11.21 41.00 0.96
CA TRP A 161 -10.44 40.31 1.99
C TRP A 161 -11.19 39.08 2.48
N GLN A 162 -10.52 37.94 2.52
CA GLN A 162 -10.96 36.76 3.28
C GLN A 162 -9.77 36.15 4.01
N GLU A 163 -10.02 35.66 5.23
CA GLU A 163 -9.01 35.09 6.13
C GLU A 163 -9.51 33.79 6.76
N MET A 164 -8.55 32.95 7.18
CA MET A 164 -8.76 31.83 8.10
C MET A 164 -7.48 31.60 8.93
N TYR A 165 -7.57 30.75 9.95
CA TYR A 165 -6.38 30.17 10.59
C TYR A 165 -6.17 28.74 10.08
N TYR A 166 -4.92 28.40 9.78
CA TYR A 166 -4.50 27.04 9.46
C TYR A 166 -3.63 26.47 10.57
N GLU A 167 -4.04 25.36 11.15
CA GLU A 167 -3.29 24.58 12.13
C GLU A 167 -2.74 23.30 11.48
N SER A 168 -1.59 22.83 11.96
CA SER A 168 -0.89 21.68 11.35
C SER A 168 -1.60 20.37 11.62
N VAL A 169 -1.75 19.54 10.58
CA VAL A 169 -2.32 18.19 10.68
C VAL A 169 -1.17 17.17 10.73
N PRO A 170 -0.99 16.40 11.83
CA PRO A 170 0.16 15.51 12.00
C PRO A 170 0.39 14.53 10.83
N GLU A 171 -0.69 13.95 10.30
CA GLU A 171 -0.65 13.02 9.18
C GLU A 171 -0.20 13.70 7.87
N ARG A 172 -0.49 14.99 7.70
CA ARG A 172 0.01 15.79 6.56
C ARG A 172 1.49 16.12 6.76
N ARG A 173 1.89 16.50 7.98
CA ARG A 173 3.30 16.77 8.32
C ARG A 173 4.19 15.55 8.07
N GLU A 174 3.73 14.36 8.43
CA GLU A 174 4.41 13.08 8.11
C GLU A 174 4.49 12.82 6.59
N GLN A 175 3.37 13.00 5.86
CA GLN A 175 3.34 12.85 4.40
C GLN A 175 4.27 13.83 3.67
N LEU A 176 4.37 15.08 4.16
CA LEU A 176 5.25 16.12 3.63
C LEU A 176 6.73 15.73 3.79
N ILE A 177 7.12 15.25 4.97
CA ILE A 177 8.50 14.82 5.26
C ILE A 177 8.86 13.64 4.34
N LYS A 178 8.03 12.59 4.30
CA LYS A 178 8.24 11.41 3.45
C LYS A 178 8.22 11.76 1.95
N GLY A 179 7.39 12.72 1.55
CA GLY A 179 7.40 13.30 0.21
C GLY A 179 8.74 13.93 -0.14
N TRP A 180 9.32 14.74 0.75
CA TRP A 180 10.63 15.34 0.55
C TRP A 180 11.78 14.33 0.58
N MET A 181 11.70 13.27 1.41
CA MET A 181 12.66 12.15 1.37
C MET A 181 12.63 11.47 -0.01
N GLN A 182 11.45 11.08 -0.50
CA GLN A 182 11.33 10.45 -1.82
C GLN A 182 11.72 11.41 -2.95
N PHE A 183 11.48 12.72 -2.79
CA PHE A 183 11.94 13.73 -3.74
C PHE A 183 13.45 13.90 -3.71
N ALA A 184 14.12 13.73 -2.56
CA ALA A 184 15.58 13.71 -2.48
C ALA A 184 16.18 12.48 -3.19
N ASP A 185 15.62 11.28 -2.93
CA ASP A 185 16.01 10.04 -3.58
C ASP A 185 15.81 10.11 -5.12
N ASP A 186 14.65 10.58 -5.56
CA ASP A 186 14.35 10.78 -6.98
C ASP A 186 15.25 11.89 -7.57
N LEU A 187 15.54 12.97 -6.82
CA LEU A 187 16.42 14.05 -7.27
C LEU A 187 17.88 13.59 -7.40
N GLU A 188 18.40 12.72 -6.54
CA GLU A 188 19.75 12.17 -6.72
C GLU A 188 19.83 11.47 -8.09
N ASN A 189 18.87 10.59 -8.37
CA ASN A 189 18.80 9.76 -9.57
C ASN A 189 18.29 10.52 -10.83
N HIS A 190 17.67 11.69 -10.69
CA HIS A 190 17.05 12.40 -11.83
C HIS A 190 18.07 12.79 -12.89
N VAL A 191 17.80 12.39 -14.13
CA VAL A 191 18.51 12.83 -15.34
C VAL A 191 17.52 13.69 -16.12
N PRO A 192 17.68 15.03 -16.14
CA PRO A 192 16.77 15.91 -16.88
C PRO A 192 16.73 15.54 -18.36
N GLU A 193 15.52 15.26 -18.86
CA GLU A 193 15.30 15.16 -20.29
C GLU A 193 15.38 16.55 -20.91
N ALA A 194 15.99 16.64 -22.10
CA ALA A 194 16.07 17.90 -22.83
C ALA A 194 14.68 18.27 -23.36
N LYS A 195 13.97 19.13 -22.61
CA LYS A 195 12.69 19.72 -23.06
C LYS A 195 12.85 20.31 -24.46
N SER A 196 12.18 19.71 -25.44
CA SER A 196 11.79 20.44 -26.64
C SER A 196 10.91 21.61 -26.20
N GLU A 197 11.18 22.82 -26.71
CA GLU A 197 10.34 24.00 -26.42
C GLU A 197 8.86 23.73 -26.78
N LYS A 198 7.92 24.48 -26.20
CA LYS A 198 6.46 24.32 -26.45
C LYS A 198 6.19 24.28 -27.95
N VAL A 199 5.95 23.08 -28.47
CA VAL A 199 6.06 22.85 -29.90
C VAL A 199 4.89 23.49 -30.66
N ALA A 200 5.15 24.66 -31.24
CA ALA A 200 4.40 25.10 -32.39
C ALA A 200 4.67 24.09 -33.53
N ALA A 201 3.60 23.62 -34.19
CA ALA A 201 3.77 22.87 -35.42
C ALA A 201 4.63 23.70 -36.39
N GLU A 202 5.64 23.07 -37.00
CA GLU A 202 6.40 23.71 -38.07
C GLU A 202 5.42 24.18 -39.16
N PRO A 203 5.74 25.26 -39.91
CA PRO A 203 4.86 25.77 -40.96
C PRO A 203 4.55 24.71 -42.04
N VAL A 204 3.50 23.92 -41.82
CA VAL A 204 3.06 22.88 -42.75
C VAL A 204 2.72 23.57 -44.06
N ARG A 205 3.50 23.21 -45.09
CA ARG A 205 3.46 23.82 -46.41
C ARG A 205 2.06 23.72 -47.00
N ASP A 206 1.34 24.84 -47.00
CA ASP A 206 -0.01 24.93 -47.55
C ASP A 206 0.00 24.52 -49.04
N LEU A 207 -0.99 23.75 -49.47
CA LEU A 207 -1.07 23.33 -50.87
C LEU A 207 -1.38 24.54 -51.77
N PRO A 208 -0.75 24.65 -52.96
CA PRO A 208 -0.94 25.80 -53.83
C PRO A 208 -2.41 25.89 -54.26
N ALA A 209 -2.95 27.10 -54.41
CA ALA A 209 -4.30 27.27 -54.93
C ALA A 209 -4.38 26.66 -56.35
N ILE A 210 -5.32 25.74 -56.57
CA ILE A 210 -5.61 25.17 -57.90
C ILE A 210 -6.14 26.30 -58.79
N ARG A 211 -5.58 26.43 -59.99
CA ARG A 211 -5.95 27.42 -61.01
C ARG A 211 -6.10 26.72 -62.34
N TYR A 212 -7.18 27.03 -63.06
CA TYR A 212 -7.41 26.61 -64.42
C TYR A 212 -7.95 27.77 -65.26
N GLU A 213 -7.71 27.72 -66.56
CA GLU A 213 -8.20 28.66 -67.57
C GLU A 213 -8.82 27.87 -68.73
N MET A 214 -9.93 28.38 -69.26
CA MET A 214 -10.74 27.73 -70.30
C MET A 214 -10.64 28.49 -71.62
N ASN A 215 -9.96 27.90 -72.59
CA ASN A 215 -9.82 28.40 -73.95
C ASN A 215 -10.69 27.57 -74.90
N GLY A 216 -12.01 27.81 -74.84
CA GLY A 216 -13.01 27.04 -75.60
C GLY A 216 -13.14 25.62 -75.05
N LEU A 217 -12.65 24.63 -75.80
CA LEU A 217 -12.59 23.22 -75.37
C LEU A 217 -11.23 22.83 -74.75
N ALA A 218 -10.23 23.72 -74.77
CA ALA A 218 -8.93 23.47 -74.17
C ALA A 218 -8.87 24.03 -72.73
N LEU A 219 -8.45 23.19 -71.78
CA LEU A 219 -8.17 23.59 -70.40
C LEU A 219 -6.65 23.63 -70.17
N SER A 220 -6.16 24.71 -69.58
CA SER A 220 -4.79 24.83 -69.05
C SER A 220 -4.85 25.06 -67.53
N SER A 221 -3.97 24.41 -66.76
CA SER A 221 -4.01 24.47 -65.29
C SER A 221 -2.64 24.28 -64.63
N ASN A 222 -2.54 24.53 -63.33
CA ASN A 222 -1.36 24.23 -62.51
C ASN A 222 -1.40 22.83 -61.84
N LEU A 223 -2.21 21.89 -62.36
CA LEU A 223 -2.54 20.66 -61.65
C LEU A 223 -1.31 19.77 -61.35
N ASP A 224 -0.31 19.71 -62.23
CA ASP A 224 0.91 18.93 -61.98
C ASP A 224 1.71 19.46 -60.79
N ALA A 225 1.77 20.79 -60.60
CA ALA A 225 2.42 21.41 -59.45
C ALA A 225 1.63 21.16 -58.15
N TYR A 226 0.29 21.14 -58.24
CA TYR A 226 -0.57 20.74 -57.11
C TYR A 226 -0.38 19.26 -56.75
N LYS A 227 -0.35 18.38 -57.75
CA LYS A 227 -0.17 16.93 -57.63
C LYS A 227 1.19 16.59 -57.01
N ALA A 228 2.25 17.31 -57.39
CA ALA A 228 3.57 17.19 -56.77
C ALA A 228 3.56 17.56 -55.28
N ALA A 229 3.00 18.71 -54.92
CA ALA A 229 2.92 19.16 -53.52
C ALA A 229 1.98 18.28 -52.66
N ALA A 230 0.89 17.77 -53.25
CA ALA A 230 -0.01 16.82 -52.59
C ALA A 230 0.72 15.51 -52.29
N ASN A 231 1.47 14.96 -53.26
CA ASN A 231 2.27 13.76 -53.05
C ASN A 231 3.35 13.97 -51.98
N GLU A 232 4.03 15.13 -51.96
CA GLU A 232 5.02 15.48 -50.93
C GLU A 232 4.43 15.39 -49.51
N LEU A 233 3.28 16.01 -49.26
CA LEU A 233 2.59 15.92 -47.97
C LEU A 233 2.10 14.49 -47.66
N VAL A 234 1.64 13.75 -48.67
CA VAL A 234 1.19 12.35 -48.53
C VAL A 234 2.35 11.43 -48.11
N GLU A 235 3.56 11.58 -48.66
CA GLU A 235 4.73 10.80 -48.22
C GLU A 235 5.22 11.19 -46.82
N ILE A 236 5.15 12.49 -46.46
CA ILE A 236 5.45 12.96 -45.10
C ILE A 236 4.47 12.35 -44.08
N SER A 237 3.18 12.23 -44.42
CA SER A 237 2.14 11.65 -43.54
C SER A 237 2.25 10.14 -43.28
N LYS A 238 3.26 9.47 -43.83
CA LYS A 238 3.57 8.04 -43.59
C LYS A 238 4.73 7.81 -42.62
N GLN A 239 5.47 8.86 -42.26
CA GLN A 239 6.60 8.75 -41.34
C GLN A 239 6.10 8.36 -39.94
N PRO A 240 6.92 7.68 -39.11
CA PRO A 240 6.56 7.41 -37.72
C PRO A 240 6.31 8.71 -36.93
N LEU A 241 5.61 8.60 -35.81
CA LEU A 241 5.37 9.70 -34.88
C LEU A 241 6.08 9.35 -33.59
N GLU A 242 7.15 10.06 -33.26
CA GLU A 242 8.05 9.69 -32.15
C GLU A 242 8.10 10.78 -31.08
N SER A 243 7.87 12.04 -31.46
CA SER A 243 7.93 13.23 -30.62
C SER A 243 6.61 14.01 -30.58
N ASP A 244 6.47 14.92 -29.61
CA ASP A 244 5.35 15.89 -29.58
C ASP A 244 5.38 16.86 -30.79
N GLN A 245 6.54 17.05 -31.46
CA GLN A 245 6.64 17.75 -32.75
C GLN A 245 5.95 16.98 -33.87
N ASP A 246 6.11 15.66 -33.94
CA ASP A 246 5.45 14.85 -34.96
C ASP A 246 3.93 14.88 -34.79
N PHE A 247 3.45 14.86 -33.55
CA PHE A 247 2.02 15.02 -33.25
C PHE A 247 1.50 16.41 -33.59
N ALA A 248 2.24 17.49 -33.27
CA ALA A 248 1.86 18.86 -33.65
C ALA A 248 1.82 19.02 -35.18
N ASN A 249 2.84 18.52 -35.88
CA ASN A 249 2.95 18.56 -37.33
C ASN A 249 1.84 17.71 -38.00
N ALA A 250 1.50 16.54 -37.45
CA ALA A 250 0.38 15.71 -37.93
C ALA A 250 -0.98 16.40 -37.70
N GLU A 251 -1.25 16.96 -36.52
CA GLU A 251 -2.51 17.69 -36.25
C GLU A 251 -2.64 18.97 -37.09
N ALA A 252 -1.53 19.52 -37.61
CA ALA A 252 -1.53 20.56 -38.62
C ALA A 252 -1.77 20.00 -40.05
N ARG A 253 -1.07 18.94 -40.49
CA ARG A 253 -1.28 18.27 -41.79
C ARG A 253 -2.72 17.78 -41.97
N GLN A 254 -3.33 17.21 -40.94
CA GLN A 254 -4.75 16.82 -40.93
C GLN A 254 -5.69 17.97 -41.34
N LYS A 255 -5.40 19.21 -40.93
CA LYS A 255 -6.17 20.41 -41.30
C LYS A 255 -5.95 20.79 -42.76
N VAL A 256 -4.70 20.74 -43.24
CA VAL A 256 -4.35 20.99 -44.65
C VAL A 256 -5.02 19.97 -45.57
N PHE A 257 -4.98 18.67 -45.25
CA PHE A 257 -5.68 17.63 -45.99
C PHE A 257 -7.22 17.83 -45.97
N THR A 258 -7.80 18.18 -44.82
CA THR A 258 -9.25 18.46 -44.72
C THR A 258 -9.67 19.66 -45.58
N LYS A 259 -8.84 20.71 -45.61
CA LYS A 259 -9.03 21.88 -46.50
C LYS A 259 -8.89 21.48 -47.97
N ALA A 260 -7.89 20.66 -48.30
CA ALA A 260 -7.63 20.21 -49.67
C ALA A 260 -8.75 19.32 -50.25
N GLU A 261 -9.28 18.38 -49.47
CA GLU A 261 -10.47 17.59 -49.86
C GLU A 261 -11.65 18.49 -50.24
N LYS A 262 -11.88 19.56 -49.46
CA LYS A 262 -12.91 20.54 -49.75
C LYS A 262 -12.59 21.39 -50.99
N ASP A 263 -11.40 22.00 -51.05
CA ASP A 263 -10.98 22.87 -52.16
C ASP A 263 -11.05 22.13 -53.51
N ILE A 264 -10.72 20.82 -53.53
CA ILE A 264 -10.85 19.98 -54.73
C ILE A 264 -12.33 19.70 -55.06
N SER A 265 -13.19 19.45 -54.07
CA SER A 265 -14.63 19.24 -54.29
C SER A 265 -15.28 20.50 -54.86
N ASP A 266 -15.05 21.66 -54.23
CA ASP A 266 -15.56 22.98 -54.63
C ASP A 266 -15.13 23.38 -56.06
N ILE A 267 -14.07 22.76 -56.61
CA ILE A 267 -13.59 22.93 -57.99
C ILE A 267 -14.15 21.86 -58.93
N CYS A 268 -14.26 20.60 -58.50
CA CYS A 268 -14.90 19.54 -59.29
C CYS A 268 -16.34 19.93 -59.66
N ASP A 269 -17.11 20.41 -58.69
CA ASP A 269 -18.51 20.79 -58.89
C ASP A 269 -18.66 22.01 -59.82
N ARG A 270 -17.70 22.95 -59.76
CA ARG A 270 -17.66 24.13 -60.65
C ARG A 270 -17.37 23.73 -62.09
N VAL A 271 -16.32 22.95 -62.32
CA VAL A 271 -15.89 22.52 -63.66
C VAL A 271 -16.94 21.65 -64.34
N LEU A 272 -17.62 20.78 -63.57
CA LEU A 272 -18.75 19.99 -64.07
C LEU A 272 -19.96 20.83 -64.50
N GLY A 273 -20.12 22.03 -63.94
CA GLY A 273 -21.15 23.00 -64.36
C GLY A 273 -20.78 23.82 -65.60
N GLU A 274 -19.51 23.86 -66.01
CA GLU A 274 -19.02 24.77 -67.05
C GLU A 274 -19.03 24.15 -68.47
N VAL A 275 -18.46 22.95 -68.67
CA VAL A 275 -18.52 22.24 -69.98
C VAL A 275 -18.52 20.73 -69.82
N GLY A 276 -19.40 20.02 -70.54
CA GLY A 276 -19.51 18.55 -70.54
C GLY A 276 -18.37 17.76 -71.21
N SER A 277 -17.15 18.30 -71.31
CA SER A 277 -16.02 17.70 -72.06
C SER A 277 -14.66 17.84 -71.34
N ILE A 278 -14.65 17.85 -70.01
CA ILE A 278 -13.45 18.06 -69.17
C ILE A 278 -13.18 16.86 -68.22
N ASP A 279 -13.62 15.67 -68.63
CA ASP A 279 -13.62 14.42 -67.84
C ASP A 279 -12.23 14.03 -67.29
N ALA A 280 -11.15 14.23 -68.06
CA ALA A 280 -9.78 13.91 -67.61
C ALA A 280 -9.34 14.75 -66.41
N PHE A 281 -9.54 16.07 -66.44
CA PHE A 281 -9.16 16.98 -65.35
C PHE A 281 -9.93 16.68 -64.06
N VAL A 282 -11.23 16.40 -64.17
CA VAL A 282 -12.07 16.01 -63.03
C VAL A 282 -11.66 14.63 -62.48
N LYS A 283 -11.20 13.70 -63.32
CA LYS A 283 -10.64 12.41 -62.89
C LYS A 283 -9.31 12.57 -62.15
N ASP A 284 -8.37 13.37 -62.65
CA ASP A 284 -7.11 13.64 -61.94
C ASP A 284 -7.35 14.36 -60.60
N LEU A 285 -8.25 15.35 -60.54
CA LEU A 285 -8.65 15.99 -59.29
C LEU A 285 -9.24 14.99 -58.29
N ARG A 286 -10.18 14.14 -58.72
CA ARG A 286 -10.78 13.11 -57.86
C ARG A 286 -9.75 12.07 -57.40
N PHE A 287 -8.80 11.70 -58.24
CA PHE A 287 -7.69 10.82 -57.86
C PHE A 287 -6.80 11.45 -56.78
N ILE A 288 -6.42 12.73 -56.93
CA ILE A 288 -5.62 13.45 -55.92
C ILE A 288 -6.41 13.60 -54.61
N SER A 289 -7.70 13.91 -54.68
CA SER A 289 -8.57 14.00 -53.49
C SER A 289 -8.66 12.67 -52.75
N GLU A 290 -8.80 11.54 -53.46
CA GLU A 290 -8.82 10.22 -52.82
C GLU A 290 -7.47 9.86 -52.18
N GLN A 291 -6.34 10.19 -52.83
CA GLN A 291 -5.00 9.99 -52.24
C GLN A 291 -4.82 10.81 -50.96
N ILE A 292 -5.24 12.08 -50.96
CA ILE A 292 -5.26 12.95 -49.77
C ILE A 292 -6.17 12.37 -48.68
N ARG A 293 -7.37 11.90 -49.05
CA ARG A 293 -8.33 11.30 -48.11
C ARG A 293 -7.80 10.04 -47.45
N GLN A 294 -7.16 9.16 -48.21
CA GLN A 294 -6.53 7.95 -47.65
C GLN A 294 -5.34 8.28 -46.76
N ALA A 295 -4.51 9.25 -47.14
CA ALA A 295 -3.41 9.75 -46.30
C ALA A 295 -3.94 10.33 -44.98
N ARG A 296 -4.94 11.22 -45.02
CA ARG A 296 -5.57 11.79 -43.83
C ARG A 296 -6.15 10.71 -42.92
N LEU A 297 -6.88 9.74 -43.48
CA LEU A 297 -7.47 8.63 -42.73
C LEU A 297 -6.43 7.64 -42.18
N SER A 298 -5.25 7.55 -42.79
CA SER A 298 -4.13 6.72 -42.32
C SER A 298 -3.39 7.41 -41.18
N GLU A 299 -2.92 8.65 -41.40
CA GLU A 299 -2.25 9.47 -40.38
C GLU A 299 -3.14 9.69 -39.15
N GLY A 300 -4.45 9.93 -39.35
CA GLY A 300 -5.39 10.07 -38.22
C GLY A 300 -5.54 8.79 -37.38
N LYS A 301 -5.41 7.60 -37.98
CA LYS A 301 -5.33 6.33 -37.24
C LYS A 301 -3.98 6.19 -36.54
N GLN A 302 -2.89 6.58 -37.19
CA GLN A 302 -1.53 6.51 -36.67
C GLN A 302 -1.35 7.42 -35.45
N VAL A 303 -1.81 8.67 -35.51
CA VAL A 303 -1.86 9.62 -34.38
C VAL A 303 -2.61 8.99 -33.20
N LYS A 304 -3.76 8.37 -33.45
CA LYS A 304 -4.52 7.68 -32.39
C LYS A 304 -3.76 6.48 -31.82
N ALA A 305 -3.25 5.61 -32.68
CA ALA A 305 -2.56 4.38 -32.29
C ALA A 305 -1.31 4.68 -31.46
N ARG A 306 -0.45 5.61 -31.90
CA ARG A 306 0.76 6.00 -31.17
C ARG A 306 0.43 6.71 -29.85
N LYS A 307 -0.63 7.53 -29.77
CA LYS A 307 -1.09 8.11 -28.48
C LYS A 307 -1.63 7.05 -27.51
N GLU A 308 -2.20 5.95 -28.01
CA GLU A 308 -2.58 4.79 -27.18
C GLU A 308 -1.38 3.90 -26.81
N GLU A 309 -0.34 3.86 -27.65
CA GLU A 309 0.90 3.13 -27.43
C GLU A 309 1.80 3.82 -26.40
N ILE A 310 2.09 5.12 -26.55
CA ILE A 310 2.88 5.90 -25.58
C ILE A 310 2.24 5.89 -24.19
N ARG A 311 0.89 5.93 -24.10
CA ARG A 311 0.19 5.76 -22.82
C ARG A 311 0.45 4.38 -22.19
N LYS A 312 0.63 3.31 -22.98
CA LYS A 312 1.02 1.99 -22.48
C LYS A 312 2.49 1.93 -22.12
N GLU A 313 3.38 2.52 -22.93
CA GLU A 313 4.82 2.60 -22.66
C GLU A 313 5.09 3.24 -21.29
N ILE A 314 4.50 4.41 -21.02
CA ILE A 314 4.62 5.11 -19.74
C ILE A 314 3.97 4.31 -18.59
N TYR A 315 2.78 3.73 -18.81
CA TYR A 315 2.11 2.90 -17.80
C TYR A 315 2.95 1.66 -17.41
N TYR A 316 3.54 0.96 -18.39
CA TYR A 316 4.38 -0.21 -18.12
C TYR A 316 5.72 0.17 -17.50
N ALA A 317 6.32 1.31 -17.87
CA ALA A 317 7.52 1.82 -17.20
C ALA A 317 7.26 2.06 -15.70
N ALA A 318 6.20 2.81 -15.38
CA ALA A 318 5.80 3.08 -13.99
C ALA A 318 5.47 1.79 -13.21
N MET A 319 4.72 0.85 -13.81
CA MET A 319 4.39 -0.42 -13.14
C MET A 319 5.61 -1.33 -12.94
N ASN A 320 6.60 -1.30 -13.83
CA ASN A 320 7.86 -2.03 -13.65
C ASN A 320 8.68 -1.42 -12.49
N GLU A 321 8.83 -0.09 -12.44
CA GLU A 321 9.59 0.58 -11.37
C GLU A 321 8.96 0.34 -9.98
N ILE A 322 7.62 0.38 -9.89
CA ILE A 322 6.89 0.02 -8.68
C ILE A 322 7.14 -1.45 -8.33
N GLY A 323 6.98 -2.37 -9.28
CA GLY A 323 7.17 -3.81 -9.05
C GLY A 323 8.60 -4.20 -8.66
N ASP A 324 9.62 -3.48 -9.15
CA ASP A 324 11.01 -3.68 -8.75
C ASP A 324 11.28 -3.15 -7.33
N ALA A 325 10.69 -2.00 -6.97
CA ALA A 325 10.75 -1.47 -5.60
C ALA A 325 10.00 -2.37 -4.59
N GLU A 326 8.81 -2.89 -4.94
CA GLU A 326 8.07 -3.88 -4.13
C GLU A 326 8.91 -5.14 -3.90
N GLN A 327 9.53 -5.67 -4.96
CA GLN A 327 10.41 -6.83 -4.86
C GLN A 327 11.66 -6.55 -4.02
N GLU A 328 12.28 -5.38 -4.11
CA GLU A 328 13.45 -5.05 -3.30
C GLU A 328 13.09 -4.91 -1.82
N ALA A 329 12.01 -4.21 -1.50
CA ALA A 329 11.50 -4.13 -0.14
C ALA A 329 11.13 -5.52 0.40
N GLY A 330 10.40 -6.32 -0.39
CA GLY A 330 9.99 -7.68 -0.01
C GLY A 330 11.17 -8.64 0.21
N ARG A 331 12.25 -8.49 -0.56
CA ARG A 331 13.54 -9.18 -0.32
C ARG A 331 14.19 -8.70 0.99
N LYS A 332 14.22 -7.39 1.25
CA LYS A 332 14.79 -6.81 2.49
C LYS A 332 14.05 -7.28 3.76
N VAL A 333 12.72 -7.39 3.71
CA VAL A 333 11.90 -7.80 4.87
C VAL A 333 11.45 -9.26 4.84
N ASN A 334 11.94 -10.07 3.90
CA ASN A 334 11.63 -11.50 3.74
C ASN A 334 10.11 -11.82 3.78
N ALA A 335 9.28 -10.95 3.21
CA ALA A 335 7.83 -11.08 3.15
C ALA A 335 7.27 -10.36 1.93
N ILE A 336 6.14 -10.84 1.39
CA ILE A 336 5.42 -10.15 0.32
C ILE A 336 4.67 -8.97 0.93
N LEU A 337 4.88 -7.76 0.39
CA LEU A 337 4.23 -6.55 0.90
C LEU A 337 2.70 -6.61 0.74
N PRO A 338 1.93 -5.90 1.59
CA PRO A 338 0.50 -5.67 1.36
C PRO A 338 0.25 -4.90 0.06
N ARG A 339 -0.94 -5.06 -0.51
CA ARG A 339 -1.31 -4.43 -1.78
C ARG A 339 -1.36 -2.89 -1.66
N LEU A 340 -0.54 -2.21 -2.47
CA LEU A 340 -0.45 -0.76 -2.56
C LEU A 340 -1.75 -0.08 -3.04
N SER A 341 -1.91 1.19 -2.64
CA SER A 341 -3.08 2.04 -2.86
C SER A 341 -2.91 3.00 -4.05
N ILE A 342 -2.44 2.48 -5.19
CA ILE A 342 -2.01 3.23 -6.39
C ILE A 342 -3.06 3.23 -7.52
N ASP A 343 -3.15 4.33 -8.31
CA ASP A 343 -3.95 4.38 -9.55
C ASP A 343 -3.28 5.21 -10.66
N VAL A 344 -2.21 4.66 -11.24
CA VAL A 344 -1.52 5.18 -12.43
C VAL A 344 -2.50 5.43 -13.60
N VAL A 345 -3.52 4.57 -13.78
CA VAL A 345 -4.49 4.72 -14.88
C VAL A 345 -5.41 5.92 -14.65
N GLY A 346 -5.83 6.14 -13.40
CA GLY A 346 -6.58 7.31 -12.97
C GLY A 346 -5.78 8.61 -13.07
N ALA A 347 -4.51 8.61 -12.64
CA ALA A 347 -3.64 9.78 -12.73
C ALA A 347 -3.35 10.22 -14.18
N MET A 348 -3.12 9.25 -15.08
CA MET A 348 -2.92 9.49 -16.53
C MET A 348 -4.20 9.85 -17.29
N LYS A 349 -5.37 9.84 -16.64
CA LYS A 349 -6.68 10.11 -17.25
C LYS A 349 -6.84 11.60 -17.56
N GLY A 350 -7.31 11.92 -18.76
CA GLY A 350 -7.52 13.31 -19.20
C GLY A 350 -6.25 14.10 -19.55
N LYS A 351 -5.05 13.62 -19.18
CA LYS A 351 -3.75 14.14 -19.62
C LYS A 351 -3.59 14.00 -21.15
N ARG A 352 -2.87 14.94 -21.79
CA ARG A 352 -2.93 15.18 -23.26
C ARG A 352 -1.58 15.28 -23.99
N THR A 353 -0.53 15.78 -23.35
CA THR A 353 0.86 15.78 -23.86
C THR A 353 1.67 14.65 -23.22
N ILE A 354 2.81 14.30 -23.80
CA ILE A 354 3.69 13.24 -23.26
C ILE A 354 4.17 13.62 -21.86
N ASP A 355 4.67 14.84 -21.66
CA ASP A 355 5.06 15.38 -20.35
C ASP A 355 3.96 15.22 -19.29
N SER A 356 2.71 15.54 -19.65
CA SER A 356 1.58 15.47 -18.73
C SER A 356 1.15 14.05 -18.37
N LEU A 357 1.57 13.06 -19.17
CA LEU A 357 1.38 11.63 -18.92
C LEU A 357 2.52 11.06 -18.07
N LYS A 358 3.77 11.45 -18.34
CA LYS A 358 4.95 11.09 -17.53
C LYS A 358 4.80 11.59 -16.09
N ASP A 359 4.72 12.90 -15.89
CA ASP A 359 4.59 13.53 -14.56
C ASP A 359 3.42 12.98 -13.72
N ALA A 360 2.32 12.56 -14.37
CA ALA A 360 1.19 11.93 -13.71
C ALA A 360 1.44 10.48 -13.29
N ALA A 361 2.23 9.72 -14.05
CA ALA A 361 2.64 8.37 -13.70
C ALA A 361 3.77 8.41 -12.65
N ASP A 362 4.79 9.25 -12.85
CA ASP A 362 5.94 9.42 -11.97
C ASP A 362 5.51 9.93 -10.58
N GLY A 363 4.49 10.77 -10.52
CA GLY A 363 3.84 11.19 -9.27
C GLY A 363 3.09 10.07 -8.52
N GLU A 364 2.60 9.04 -9.21
CA GLU A 364 2.06 7.83 -8.59
C GLU A 364 3.17 6.85 -8.19
N VAL A 365 4.24 6.74 -8.99
CA VAL A 365 5.45 5.97 -8.64
C VAL A 365 6.07 6.50 -7.34
N ALA A 366 6.18 7.81 -7.17
CA ALA A 366 6.68 8.41 -5.93
C ALA A 366 5.80 8.06 -4.71
N LYS A 367 4.46 8.09 -4.85
CA LYS A 367 3.55 7.64 -3.78
C LYS A 367 3.71 6.16 -3.47
N ALA A 368 3.85 5.32 -4.50
CA ALA A 368 4.08 3.89 -4.36
C ALA A 368 5.36 3.62 -3.58
N LYS A 369 6.48 4.28 -3.92
CA LYS A 369 7.75 4.15 -3.18
C LYS A 369 7.62 4.56 -1.72
N ILE A 370 6.88 5.63 -1.41
CA ILE A 370 6.58 6.05 -0.02
C ILE A 370 5.76 4.99 0.73
N GLU A 371 4.74 4.40 0.10
CA GLU A 371 3.92 3.32 0.70
C GLU A 371 4.73 2.03 0.90
N ILE A 372 5.58 1.67 -0.07
CA ILE A 372 6.57 0.58 0.02
C ILE A 372 7.54 0.81 1.18
N ALA A 373 8.04 2.04 1.35
CA ALA A 373 8.93 2.42 2.45
C ALA A 373 8.22 2.31 3.82
N ASN A 374 6.96 2.75 3.92
CA ASN A 374 6.16 2.58 5.13
C ASN A 374 6.01 1.10 5.53
N TYR A 375 5.69 0.22 4.58
CA TYR A 375 5.59 -1.22 4.84
C TYR A 375 6.95 -1.85 5.18
N ARG A 376 8.02 -1.47 4.47
CA ARG A 376 9.40 -1.88 4.75
C ARG A 376 9.78 -1.54 6.19
N ASP A 377 9.58 -0.29 6.60
CA ASP A 377 10.05 0.22 7.89
C ASP A 377 9.22 -0.32 9.06
N ALA A 378 7.90 -0.46 8.89
CA ALA A 378 7.05 -1.16 9.87
C ALA A 378 7.50 -2.62 10.09
N ALA A 379 7.79 -3.35 9.01
CA ALA A 379 8.30 -4.71 9.10
C ALA A 379 9.72 -4.77 9.70
N MET A 380 10.61 -3.83 9.38
CA MET A 380 11.94 -3.74 10.00
C MET A 380 11.87 -3.44 11.51
N GLN A 381 10.97 -2.57 11.96
CA GLN A 381 10.74 -2.35 13.39
C GLN A 381 10.21 -3.62 14.09
N ASN A 382 9.30 -4.34 13.44
CA ASN A 382 8.80 -5.62 13.96
C ASN A 382 9.88 -6.73 13.97
N MET A 383 10.83 -6.73 13.02
CA MET A 383 12.02 -7.60 13.07
C MET A 383 12.90 -7.31 14.29
N LEU A 384 13.07 -6.03 14.70
CA LEU A 384 13.85 -5.69 15.90
C LEU A 384 13.21 -6.27 17.16
N VAL A 385 11.87 -6.27 17.26
CA VAL A 385 11.15 -6.87 18.41
C VAL A 385 11.38 -8.39 18.51
N ILE A 386 11.55 -9.10 17.38
CA ILE A 386 12.02 -10.50 17.39
C ILE A 386 13.52 -10.58 17.73
N ALA A 387 14.33 -9.67 17.20
CA ALA A 387 15.78 -9.64 17.42
C ALA A 387 16.19 -9.36 18.88
N ASP A 388 15.31 -8.78 19.69
CA ASP A 388 15.46 -8.66 21.16
C ASP A 388 15.06 -9.95 21.92
N ASN A 389 14.37 -10.89 21.25
CA ASN A 389 13.74 -12.08 21.86
C ASN A 389 14.21 -13.41 21.20
N ARG A 390 15.42 -13.45 20.65
CA ARG A 390 15.90 -14.49 19.71
C ARG A 390 15.87 -15.93 20.21
N GLU A 391 15.91 -16.13 21.53
CA GLU A 391 15.71 -17.45 22.15
C GLU A 391 14.34 -18.07 21.79
N PHE A 392 13.40 -17.28 21.27
CA PHE A 392 12.08 -17.68 20.77
C PHE A 392 11.88 -17.50 19.26
N ASP A 393 12.94 -17.35 18.44
CA ASP A 393 12.84 -17.20 16.96
C ASP A 393 11.86 -18.24 16.34
N PHE A 394 11.83 -19.47 16.87
CA PHE A 394 10.97 -20.58 16.43
C PHE A 394 9.46 -20.39 16.70
N LEU A 395 9.03 -19.37 17.45
CA LEU A 395 7.62 -19.02 17.66
C LEU A 395 7.04 -18.13 16.55
N PHE A 396 7.86 -17.72 15.56
CA PHE A 396 7.52 -16.70 14.56
C PHE A 396 7.72 -17.16 13.10
N ASN A 397 7.63 -18.47 12.84
CA ASN A 397 7.75 -19.05 11.49
C ASN A 397 6.67 -18.55 10.51
N ASP A 398 5.57 -17.98 11.02
CA ASP A 398 4.49 -17.31 10.28
C ASP A 398 4.79 -15.82 10.03
N TRP A 399 6.07 -15.46 9.91
CA TRP A 399 6.54 -14.08 9.69
C TRP A 399 5.73 -13.33 8.60
N ALA A 400 5.49 -13.97 7.46
CA ALA A 400 4.74 -13.37 6.35
C ALA A 400 3.30 -12.96 6.69
N GLN A 401 2.69 -13.54 7.73
CA GLN A 401 1.35 -13.22 8.22
C GLN A 401 1.34 -12.14 9.34
N ILE A 402 2.50 -11.80 9.89
CA ILE A 402 2.65 -10.93 11.07
C ILE A 402 3.56 -9.71 10.84
N ALA A 403 4.42 -9.72 9.83
CA ALA A 403 5.43 -8.69 9.54
C ALA A 403 4.88 -7.25 9.52
N PHE A 404 3.71 -7.05 8.90
CA PHE A 404 3.13 -5.73 8.66
C PHE A 404 2.03 -5.33 9.66
N LYS A 405 2.03 -5.89 10.88
CA LYS A 405 1.13 -5.42 11.95
C LYS A 405 1.61 -4.07 12.51
N ALA A 406 0.69 -3.30 13.09
CA ALA A 406 1.05 -2.13 13.89
C ALA A 406 2.03 -2.55 15.01
N ALA A 407 3.01 -1.70 15.30
CA ALA A 407 4.14 -2.07 16.16
C ALA A 407 3.71 -2.53 17.56
N ASP A 408 2.63 -1.96 18.12
CA ASP A 408 2.15 -2.33 19.45
C ASP A 408 1.31 -3.61 19.46
N ASP A 409 0.50 -3.86 18.41
CA ASP A 409 -0.14 -5.16 18.18
C ASP A 409 0.91 -6.27 18.03
N PHE A 410 2.01 -5.96 17.35
CA PHE A 410 3.12 -6.90 17.14
C PHE A 410 3.85 -7.20 18.46
N LYS A 411 4.21 -6.18 19.25
CA LYS A 411 4.79 -6.36 20.60
C LYS A 411 3.86 -7.17 21.52
N ALA A 412 2.55 -6.91 21.47
CA ALA A 412 1.56 -7.67 22.22
C ALA A 412 1.52 -9.15 21.78
N LEU A 413 1.52 -9.42 20.47
CA LEU A 413 1.58 -10.78 19.91
C LEU A 413 2.84 -11.54 20.33
N VAL A 414 4.01 -10.90 20.23
CA VAL A 414 5.31 -11.46 20.65
C VAL A 414 5.28 -11.79 22.15
N THR A 415 4.87 -10.83 22.97
CA THR A 415 4.77 -11.00 24.43
C THR A 415 3.84 -12.15 24.81
N ALA A 416 2.66 -12.23 24.17
CA ALA A 416 1.67 -13.29 24.42
C ALA A 416 2.20 -14.69 24.05
N ARG A 417 2.80 -14.85 22.87
CA ARG A 417 3.39 -16.14 22.43
C ARG A 417 4.52 -16.61 23.34
N ILE A 418 5.39 -15.68 23.77
CA ILE A 418 6.50 -16.00 24.68
C ILE A 418 5.97 -16.38 26.08
N ALA A 419 4.95 -15.70 26.59
CA ALA A 419 4.30 -16.04 27.86
C ALA A 419 3.64 -17.42 27.80
N GLU A 420 2.85 -17.71 26.76
CA GLU A 420 2.18 -19.00 26.58
C GLU A 420 3.19 -20.15 26.45
N HIS A 421 4.29 -19.93 25.74
CA HIS A 421 5.37 -20.92 25.65
C HIS A 421 6.05 -21.16 27.00
N LYS A 422 6.38 -20.09 27.75
CA LYS A 422 7.01 -20.22 29.08
C LYS A 422 6.10 -20.94 30.09
N GLU A 423 4.80 -20.69 30.08
CA GLU A 423 3.81 -21.45 30.87
C GLU A 423 3.79 -22.93 30.47
N ARG A 424 3.82 -23.21 29.16
CA ARG A 424 3.78 -24.58 28.61
C ARG A 424 5.05 -25.40 28.93
N GLU A 425 6.23 -24.77 28.98
CA GLU A 425 7.45 -25.45 29.44
C GLU A 425 7.44 -25.64 30.96
N ALA A 426 7.07 -24.61 31.74
CA ALA A 426 6.99 -24.71 33.20
C ALA A 426 6.04 -25.83 33.65
N LYS A 427 4.89 -25.98 32.98
CA LYS A 427 3.96 -27.08 33.22
C LYS A 427 4.55 -28.45 32.84
N ARG A 428 5.26 -28.57 31.72
CA ARG A 428 5.94 -29.82 31.33
C ARG A 428 7.03 -30.20 32.33
N GLU A 429 7.79 -29.22 32.84
CA GLU A 429 8.75 -29.44 33.92
C GLU A 429 8.07 -29.88 35.22
N GLU A 430 6.95 -29.27 35.62
CA GLU A 430 6.22 -29.69 36.81
C GLU A 430 5.65 -31.11 36.68
N GLU A 431 5.05 -31.45 35.54
CA GLU A 431 4.58 -32.80 35.23
C GLU A 431 5.72 -33.83 35.28
N GLN A 432 6.91 -33.48 34.75
CA GLN A 432 8.10 -34.33 34.84
C GLN A 432 8.63 -34.47 36.27
N ARG A 433 8.70 -33.37 37.05
CA ARG A 433 9.11 -33.36 38.46
C ARG A 433 8.10 -34.11 39.35
N ALA A 434 6.81 -34.08 39.03
CA ALA A 434 5.77 -34.86 39.70
C ALA A 434 5.91 -36.36 39.39
N ARG A 435 6.15 -36.71 38.11
CA ARG A 435 6.39 -38.10 37.70
C ARG A 435 7.63 -38.70 38.38
N ILE A 436 8.73 -37.97 38.45
CA ILE A 436 9.96 -38.44 39.13
C ILE A 436 9.69 -38.70 40.61
N ARG A 437 9.05 -37.76 41.33
CA ARG A 437 8.66 -37.95 42.74
C ARG A 437 7.75 -39.17 42.94
N ALA A 438 6.75 -39.36 42.09
CA ALA A 438 5.87 -40.52 42.16
C ALA A 438 6.60 -41.86 41.90
N GLU A 439 7.61 -41.87 41.02
CA GLU A 439 8.45 -43.04 40.76
C GLU A 439 9.41 -43.35 41.93
N GLU A 440 9.99 -42.31 42.55
CA GLU A 440 10.79 -42.43 43.77
C GLU A 440 9.97 -42.90 44.98
N GLU A 441 8.78 -42.33 45.20
CA GLU A 441 7.84 -42.77 46.24
C GLU A 441 7.38 -44.21 46.02
N ALA A 442 7.04 -44.60 44.77
CA ALA A 442 6.68 -45.97 44.45
C ALA A 442 7.84 -46.96 44.66
N LYS A 443 9.08 -46.54 44.38
CA LYS A 443 10.29 -47.34 44.66
C LYS A 443 10.54 -47.47 46.16
N ALA A 444 10.54 -46.36 46.91
CA ALA A 444 10.73 -46.35 48.35
C ALA A 444 9.65 -47.17 49.07
N ARG A 445 8.40 -47.10 48.61
CA ARG A 445 7.30 -47.92 49.10
C ARG A 445 7.52 -49.41 48.81
N ARG A 446 7.94 -49.78 47.60
CA ARG A 446 8.28 -51.19 47.27
C ARG A 446 9.44 -51.71 48.12
N GLU A 447 10.46 -50.90 48.37
CA GLU A 447 11.59 -51.27 49.25
C GLU A 447 11.14 -51.42 50.72
N ALA A 448 10.26 -50.54 51.21
CA ALA A 448 9.67 -50.65 52.54
C ALA A 448 8.74 -51.87 52.69
N GLU A 449 7.87 -52.13 51.71
CA GLU A 449 7.00 -53.31 51.68
C GLU A 449 7.81 -54.61 51.58
N ALA A 450 8.91 -54.63 50.80
CA ALA A 450 9.83 -55.76 50.74
C ALA A 450 10.61 -55.99 52.06
N LYS A 451 10.98 -54.92 52.76
CA LYS A 451 11.62 -55.00 54.09
C LYS A 451 10.65 -55.51 55.15
N ALA A 452 9.43 -54.98 55.19
CA ALA A 452 8.38 -55.44 56.09
C ALA A 452 7.96 -56.90 55.80
N ALA A 453 7.96 -57.32 54.52
CA ALA A 453 7.73 -58.72 54.15
C ALA A 453 8.84 -59.66 54.64
N LYS A 454 10.12 -59.23 54.60
CA LYS A 454 11.23 -59.98 55.22
C LYS A 454 11.08 -60.06 56.74
N GLU A 455 10.87 -58.93 57.41
CA GLU A 455 10.74 -58.88 58.87
C GLU A 455 9.55 -59.72 59.36
N LYS A 456 8.42 -59.72 58.63
CA LYS A 456 7.28 -60.60 58.89
C LYS A 456 7.61 -62.07 58.67
N ALA A 457 8.37 -62.42 57.62
CA ALA A 457 8.79 -63.80 57.38
C ALA A 457 9.79 -64.31 58.44
N GLU A 458 10.70 -63.44 58.92
CA GLU A 458 11.62 -63.73 60.02
C GLU A 458 10.88 -63.90 61.35
N LEU A 459 9.90 -63.05 61.65
CA LEU A 459 9.05 -63.17 62.84
C LEU A 459 8.17 -64.43 62.79
N GLU A 460 7.58 -64.76 61.64
CA GLU A 460 6.83 -66.00 61.45
C GLU A 460 7.71 -67.26 61.50
N ALA A 461 9.01 -67.15 61.19
CA ALA A 461 9.97 -68.23 61.36
C ALA A 461 10.34 -68.41 62.84
N GLN A 462 10.55 -67.31 63.57
CA GLN A 462 10.74 -67.35 65.03
C GLN A 462 9.50 -67.90 65.76
N GLN A 463 8.30 -67.44 65.41
CA GLN A 463 7.05 -67.94 66.00
C GLN A 463 6.82 -69.43 65.68
N ARG A 464 7.18 -69.90 64.47
CA ARG A 464 7.14 -71.33 64.15
C ARG A 464 8.19 -72.12 64.93
N ALA A 465 9.37 -71.58 65.19
CA ALA A 465 10.39 -72.22 66.04
C ALA A 465 9.96 -72.28 67.52
N GLU A 466 9.40 -71.19 68.07
CA GLU A 466 8.81 -71.17 69.42
C GLU A 466 7.61 -72.13 69.53
N GLN A 467 6.74 -72.17 68.52
CA GLN A 467 5.59 -73.07 68.53
C GLN A 467 6.07 -74.53 68.45
N GLN A 468 7.08 -74.86 67.64
CA GLN A 468 7.68 -76.19 67.60
C GLN A 468 8.36 -76.57 68.93
N GLN A 469 8.95 -75.61 69.65
CA GLN A 469 9.46 -75.84 71.02
C GLN A 469 8.31 -76.11 72.00
N ARG A 470 7.24 -75.29 71.98
CA ARG A 470 6.07 -75.49 72.86
C ARG A 470 5.30 -76.77 72.54
N GLU A 471 5.20 -77.17 71.27
CA GLU A 471 4.60 -78.42 70.84
C GLU A 471 5.47 -79.63 71.26
N ALA A 472 6.80 -79.49 71.28
CA ALA A 472 7.69 -80.50 71.87
C ALA A 472 7.53 -80.60 73.40
N GLU A 473 7.39 -79.46 74.10
CA GLU A 473 7.12 -79.42 75.55
C GLU A 473 5.72 -79.97 75.90
N GLU A 474 4.67 -79.58 75.18
CA GLU A 474 3.32 -80.16 75.34
C GLU A 474 3.31 -81.65 74.99
N THR A 475 4.06 -82.09 73.97
CA THR A 475 4.15 -83.52 73.65
C THR A 475 4.84 -84.29 74.78
N ALA A 476 5.90 -83.73 75.37
CA ALA A 476 6.56 -84.31 76.54
C ALA A 476 5.63 -84.36 77.78
N GLN A 477 4.80 -83.33 78.00
CA GLN A 477 3.82 -83.32 79.10
C GLN A 477 2.64 -84.26 78.85
N ARG A 478 2.10 -84.32 77.63
CA ARG A 478 1.02 -85.27 77.25
C ARG A 478 1.48 -86.72 77.37
N GLN A 479 2.72 -87.03 76.98
CA GLN A 479 3.34 -88.34 77.20
C GLN A 479 3.53 -88.70 78.68
N GLN A 480 3.46 -87.74 79.61
CA GLN A 480 3.48 -87.98 81.06
C GLN A 480 2.09 -88.07 81.72
N GLN A 481 0.98 -87.76 81.02
CA GLN A 481 -0.36 -87.72 81.63
C GLN A 481 -1.44 -88.60 80.98
N SER A 482 -1.28 -89.11 79.75
CA SER A 482 -2.30 -89.97 79.12
C SER A 482 -2.08 -91.48 79.39
N SER A 483 -2.30 -91.94 80.63
CA SER A 483 -2.19 -93.36 80.99
C SER A 483 -3.37 -93.93 81.79
N SER A 484 -4.62 -93.55 81.48
CA SER A 484 -5.82 -94.21 82.04
C SER A 484 -7.12 -93.97 81.26
N VAL A 485 -7.93 -95.03 81.11
CA VAL A 485 -9.36 -95.10 80.69
C VAL A 485 -9.64 -94.98 79.17
N LYS A 486 -10.78 -95.55 78.73
CA LYS A 486 -11.19 -95.93 77.36
C LYS A 486 -12.70 -95.67 77.17
N GLU A 487 -13.19 -95.84 75.92
CA GLU A 487 -14.63 -96.00 75.53
C GLU A 487 -15.54 -94.75 75.71
N GLU A 488 -16.64 -94.49 74.94
CA GLU A 488 -17.36 -95.29 73.92
C GLU A 488 -18.19 -94.42 72.91
N ALA A 489 -18.52 -95.01 71.73
CA ALA A 489 -19.70 -94.84 70.83
C ALA A 489 -20.21 -93.50 70.18
N ASN A 490 -20.62 -93.64 68.89
CA ASN A 490 -21.72 -92.97 68.11
C ASN A 490 -21.78 -91.42 67.93
N GLU A 491 -22.34 -90.81 66.86
CA GLU A 491 -22.84 -91.22 65.51
C GLU A 491 -22.78 -89.98 64.53
N PRO A 492 -23.30 -89.97 63.27
CA PRO A 492 -22.75 -89.12 62.19
C PRO A 492 -23.63 -87.94 61.70
N GLU A 493 -23.14 -87.30 60.64
CA GLU A 493 -23.83 -86.43 59.64
C GLU A 493 -24.62 -85.18 60.10
N ALA A 494 -24.19 -84.02 59.59
CA ALA A 494 -25.06 -83.11 58.82
C ALA A 494 -24.23 -82.12 57.98
N GLN A 495 -24.72 -81.79 56.78
CA GLN A 495 -24.35 -80.59 56.02
C GLN A 495 -25.49 -79.58 56.12
N GLU A 496 -25.19 -78.28 56.17
CA GLU A 496 -25.80 -77.20 55.35
C GLU A 496 -25.00 -75.91 55.64
N THR A 497 -24.52 -75.09 54.69
CA THR A 497 -25.10 -74.43 53.49
C THR A 497 -25.75 -73.08 53.82
N GLN A 498 -25.33 -72.05 53.05
CA GLN A 498 -25.95 -70.74 52.70
C GLN A 498 -24.93 -69.58 52.84
N THR A 499 -24.43 -68.94 51.75
CA THR A 499 -25.02 -67.85 50.90
C THR A 499 -25.29 -66.55 51.67
N GLN A 500 -25.07 -65.32 51.17
CA GLN A 500 -24.65 -64.76 49.85
C GLN A 500 -24.06 -63.31 50.12
N THR A 501 -23.63 -62.42 49.21
CA THR A 501 -23.72 -62.22 47.74
C THR A 501 -22.60 -61.27 47.24
N ALA A 502 -22.24 -61.31 45.94
CA ALA A 502 -21.66 -60.20 45.13
C ALA A 502 -20.26 -59.62 45.52
N SER A 503 -19.47 -58.96 44.66
CA SER A 503 -19.48 -58.76 43.19
C SER A 503 -18.09 -58.42 42.64
N THR A 504 -17.81 -58.84 41.39
CA THR A 504 -16.64 -58.55 40.53
C THR A 504 -16.69 -57.15 39.86
N PRO A 505 -15.70 -56.69 39.03
CA PRO A 505 -14.40 -57.27 38.65
C PRO A 505 -13.16 -56.32 38.66
N GLN A 506 -12.01 -56.95 38.36
CA GLN A 506 -10.70 -56.48 37.85
C GLN A 506 -10.54 -55.07 37.23
N ARG A 507 -9.29 -54.58 37.29
CA ARG A 507 -8.61 -53.93 36.14
C ARG A 507 -7.18 -54.48 35.99
N VAL A 508 -6.72 -54.65 34.74
CA VAL A 508 -5.36 -55.09 34.37
C VAL A 508 -4.72 -54.03 33.45
N GLU A 509 -3.41 -54.14 33.25
CA GLU A 509 -2.48 -53.19 32.62
C GLU A 509 -2.74 -52.90 31.13
N LEU A 510 -2.07 -51.87 30.60
CA LEU A 510 -1.86 -51.63 29.17
C LEU A 510 -0.35 -51.61 28.85
N SER A 511 0.01 -52.11 27.67
CA SER A 511 1.36 -51.98 27.08
C SER A 511 1.29 -51.40 25.66
N GLN A 512 2.46 -51.08 25.09
CA GLN A 512 2.67 -50.03 24.08
C GLN A 512 2.52 -50.47 22.60
N VAL A 513 2.61 -49.45 21.71
CA VAL A 513 3.02 -49.47 20.28
C VAL A 513 1.95 -49.83 19.23
N GLY A 514 1.80 -48.98 18.20
CA GLY A 514 1.65 -49.48 16.82
C GLY A 514 0.82 -48.70 15.78
N SER A 515 1.54 -48.10 14.82
CA SER A 515 1.14 -48.00 13.39
C SER A 515 0.10 -46.97 12.91
N THR A 516 0.03 -46.86 11.57
CA THR A 516 -0.61 -45.81 10.75
C THR A 516 -2.03 -46.15 10.29
N GLY A 517 -2.91 -45.15 10.16
CA GLY A 517 -4.17 -45.31 9.41
C GLY A 517 -5.07 -44.06 9.35
N THR A 518 -5.47 -43.63 8.15
CA THR A 518 -6.49 -42.59 7.95
C THR A 518 -7.82 -43.05 8.54
N THR A 519 -8.41 -42.28 9.45
CA THR A 519 -9.62 -42.71 10.19
C THR A 519 -10.70 -41.63 10.20
N THR A 520 -11.85 -41.94 9.59
CA THR A 520 -13.06 -41.11 9.66
C THR A 520 -13.66 -41.19 11.08
N ARG A 521 -13.43 -40.16 11.90
CA ARG A 521 -13.89 -40.14 13.30
C ARG A 521 -15.42 -40.03 13.36
N LYS A 522 -16.09 -40.99 14.02
CA LYS A 522 -17.49 -40.84 14.42
C LYS A 522 -17.58 -39.79 15.54
N LEU A 523 -18.29 -38.69 15.27
CA LEU A 523 -18.57 -37.62 16.23
C LEU A 523 -19.51 -38.11 17.33
N GLY A 524 -19.31 -37.65 18.56
CA GLY A 524 -20.17 -37.90 19.70
C GLY A 524 -21.46 -37.07 19.66
N MET A 525 -22.49 -37.49 20.42
CA MET A 525 -23.82 -36.84 20.39
C MET A 525 -23.76 -35.34 20.73
N MET A 526 -22.86 -34.91 21.62
CA MET A 526 -22.64 -33.48 21.93
C MET A 526 -22.02 -32.71 20.76
N GLU A 527 -21.06 -33.30 20.04
CA GLU A 527 -20.45 -32.68 18.85
C GLU A 527 -21.47 -32.57 17.71
N VAL A 528 -22.32 -33.58 17.52
CA VAL A 528 -23.45 -33.53 16.57
C VAL A 528 -24.45 -32.44 16.95
N ASN A 529 -24.86 -32.36 18.22
CA ASN A 529 -25.79 -31.32 18.67
C ASN A 529 -25.20 -29.91 18.50
N ALA A 530 -23.91 -29.71 18.76
CA ALA A 530 -23.24 -28.43 18.54
C ALA A 530 -23.26 -28.01 17.06
N VAL A 531 -23.01 -28.94 16.14
CA VAL A 531 -23.13 -28.68 14.68
C VAL A 531 -24.57 -28.35 14.29
N VAL A 532 -25.57 -29.08 14.80
CA VAL A 532 -26.99 -28.80 14.52
C VAL A 532 -27.40 -27.41 15.04
N SER A 533 -26.98 -27.02 16.24
CA SER A 533 -27.22 -25.67 16.77
C SER A 533 -26.52 -24.58 15.96
N PHE A 534 -25.28 -24.81 15.51
CA PHE A 534 -24.55 -23.86 14.66
C PHE A 534 -25.21 -23.67 13.30
N VAL A 535 -25.64 -24.75 12.65
CA VAL A 535 -26.38 -24.68 11.35
C VAL A 535 -27.73 -23.98 11.54
N ALA A 536 -28.46 -24.25 12.63
CA ALA A 536 -29.74 -23.60 12.92
C ALA A 536 -29.58 -22.08 13.15
N TRP A 537 -28.47 -21.64 13.76
CA TRP A 537 -28.13 -20.21 13.88
C TRP A 537 -27.71 -19.60 12.54
N ALA A 538 -26.78 -20.25 11.80
CA ALA A 538 -26.27 -19.73 10.53
C ALA A 538 -27.35 -19.52 9.46
N LYS A 539 -28.38 -20.39 9.43
CA LYS A 539 -29.55 -20.23 8.54
C LYS A 539 -30.41 -18.99 8.82
N HIS A 540 -30.17 -18.28 9.93
CA HIS A 540 -30.93 -17.09 10.31
C HIS A 540 -30.26 -15.76 9.94
N GLU A 541 -28.99 -15.78 9.51
CA GLU A 541 -28.20 -14.59 9.18
C GLU A 541 -27.78 -14.49 7.70
N ASP A 542 -27.49 -15.60 7.00
CA ASP A 542 -27.17 -15.59 5.56
C ASP A 542 -27.80 -16.76 4.77
N ALA A 543 -28.68 -16.43 3.82
CA ALA A 543 -29.33 -17.40 2.94
C ALA A 543 -28.36 -18.09 1.96
N ALA A 544 -27.30 -17.40 1.51
CA ALA A 544 -26.29 -17.98 0.60
C ALA A 544 -25.32 -18.94 1.32
N LEU A 545 -25.28 -18.87 2.66
CA LEU A 545 -24.59 -19.83 3.51
C LEU A 545 -25.48 -21.04 3.84
N ALA A 546 -26.79 -20.82 4.01
CA ALA A 546 -27.78 -21.86 4.27
C ALA A 546 -27.78 -22.97 3.19
N ASP A 547 -27.85 -22.59 1.91
CA ASP A 547 -27.88 -23.55 0.78
C ASP A 547 -26.61 -24.42 0.73
N LYS A 548 -25.44 -23.84 1.05
CA LYS A 548 -24.16 -24.57 1.08
C LYS A 548 -24.09 -25.56 2.25
N LEU A 549 -24.67 -25.19 3.40
CA LEU A 549 -24.73 -26.07 4.58
C LEU A 549 -25.72 -27.23 4.36
N ASP A 550 -26.87 -27.00 3.71
CA ASP A 550 -27.78 -28.08 3.35
C ASP A 550 -27.18 -29.03 2.29
N ALA A 551 -26.45 -28.51 1.29
CA ALA A 551 -25.75 -29.35 0.32
C ALA A 551 -24.71 -30.28 1.01
N LEU A 552 -23.92 -29.76 1.94
CA LEU A 552 -22.96 -30.55 2.73
C LEU A 552 -23.66 -31.55 3.67
N TYR A 553 -24.82 -31.19 4.23
CA TYR A 553 -25.60 -32.07 5.10
C TYR A 553 -26.20 -33.26 4.34
N GLN A 554 -26.78 -33.04 3.15
CA GLN A 554 -27.27 -34.12 2.29
C GLN A 554 -26.12 -35.05 1.86
N GLN A 555 -24.98 -34.48 1.45
CA GLN A 555 -23.80 -35.27 1.06
C GLN A 555 -23.24 -36.14 2.20
N TYR A 556 -23.40 -35.72 3.47
CA TYR A 556 -23.07 -36.54 4.64
C TYR A 556 -24.12 -37.64 4.94
N ILE A 557 -25.40 -37.44 4.60
CA ILE A 557 -26.43 -38.48 4.68
C ILE A 557 -26.21 -39.55 3.60
N GLU A 558 -25.96 -39.15 2.34
CA GLU A 558 -25.66 -40.08 1.24
C GLU A 558 -24.45 -40.98 1.57
N GLN A 559 -23.41 -40.42 2.17
CA GLN A 559 -22.24 -41.19 2.64
C GLN A 559 -22.52 -42.14 3.82
N ARG A 560 -23.71 -42.09 4.43
CA ARG A 560 -24.16 -42.97 5.53
C ARG A 560 -25.17 -44.04 5.13
N GLU A 561 -25.81 -43.95 3.96
CA GLU A 561 -26.71 -45.00 3.47
C GLU A 561 -25.97 -46.07 2.64
N VAL A 562 -24.66 -45.88 2.40
CA VAL A 562 -23.80 -46.75 1.59
C VAL A 562 -22.71 -47.46 2.44
N ALA A 563 -22.81 -47.43 3.78
CA ALA A 563 -21.81 -47.96 4.72
C ALA A 563 -22.40 -48.57 6.01
#